data_AF-A0A5B0RBC5-F1
#
_entry.id   AF-A0A5B0RBC5-F1
#
_cell.length_a   1.000
_cell.length_b   1.000
_cell.length_c   1.000
_cell.angle_alpha   90.00
_cell.angle_beta   90.00
_cell.angle_gamma   90.00
#
_symmetry.space_group_name_H-M   'P 1'
#
loop_
_entity.id
_entity.type
_entity.pdbx_description
1 polymer ?
#
loop_
_entity_poly.entity_id
_entity_poly.type
_entity_poly.pdbx_seq_one_letter_code
_entity_poly.pdbx_strand_id
1 'polypeptide(L)'
;MRQSCFHSSYRWLGHLSPTTRTIANSQSQMRMFKQADHVVFQIRPSNFENLRDSTRKFSSTSRMLAQLGRIDVKKMPITDHDSNFALNEDILQETRNTDSASNRKPTVWKPFAFFLGVSMLGFGLAVDQTNRDTAQKIDYIRTHQGTFPGWFSKTFTGIASYLDPSDAQLQQLRKLDKLNFIKEYGLNNLFPHHLLTWYINLGEGKQICCILALINLQIFALWQMPRFFKYMTQRFTHFPLSGKSYTLITSTFSHSSALHFGFNMLALYSIGSTAHDFLTHRLRASRDVDPVRIPESTPTYHFLAFYVFAGLAASFGSHAYSLLIRAPRLLKWRQGLSKSSTPPSPILPSLGASGAIYGCLTMTALAFPEAHVSLIFLPWVPLKIGNAVFGAMPRRALVPIPSDDVRTSTSSSQASTETDISKCLLPWIDLKDGENPLPYQPVDSVLLTRSSHVAYLYPQLFGQPMKSTWLDSYRSLVFQWVCGALSILGVKIKPNEQSKAIQTVMSFQHPQGGFGGGPGQIAHLTSTFACIAALAILLDGADQSFINETCARIDRKKMYEWMLSLKTPNGSFAMHQDGDIDVR
;
A
#
# COMPACT_ATOMS: atom_id res chain seq x y z
N MET A 1 53.57 -1.87 57.87
CA MET A 1 52.09 -1.77 58.02
C MET A 1 51.47 -2.20 56.70
N ARG A 2 51.17 -3.50 56.58
CA ARG A 2 49.82 -4.12 56.46
C ARG A 2 49.08 -3.67 55.18
N GLN A 3 49.16 -4.43 54.08
CA GLN A 3 48.48 -5.72 53.73
C GLN A 3 47.16 -5.44 53.02
N SER A 4 46.77 -6.01 51.87
CA SER A 4 47.30 -7.04 50.93
C SER A 4 46.10 -7.42 50.03
N CYS A 5 46.13 -8.01 48.84
CA CYS A 5 47.10 -8.35 47.80
C CYS A 5 46.31 -9.09 46.69
N PHE A 6 46.68 -8.88 45.41
CA PHE A 6 46.88 -9.92 44.35
C PHE A 6 45.65 -10.71 43.83
N HIS A 7 45.53 -11.19 42.58
CA HIS A 7 46.42 -11.29 41.42
C HIS A 7 45.65 -11.58 40.12
N SER A 8 46.37 -11.39 39.00
CA SER A 8 46.08 -11.77 37.60
C SER A 8 46.52 -13.22 37.29
N SER A 9 45.91 -13.90 36.31
CA SER A 9 46.53 -14.80 35.29
C SER A 9 45.43 -15.47 34.42
N TYR A 10 45.40 -15.37 33.08
CA TYR A 10 46.14 -16.04 32.00
C TYR A 10 45.81 -17.53 31.70
N ARG A 11 45.42 -17.75 30.43
CA ARG A 11 45.29 -18.96 29.57
C ARG A 11 46.02 -20.25 29.98
N TRP A 12 45.43 -21.41 29.61
CA TRP A 12 46.12 -22.56 28.99
C TRP A 12 45.26 -23.30 27.94
N LEU A 13 45.95 -23.95 27.00
CA LEU A 13 45.54 -24.48 25.69
C LEU A 13 45.54 -26.04 25.65
N GLY A 14 44.89 -26.59 24.61
CA GLY A 14 45.23 -27.89 23.96
C GLY A 14 44.28 -29.06 24.28
N HIS A 15 43.96 -30.02 23.40
CA HIS A 15 44.36 -30.34 22.03
C HIS A 15 43.39 -31.43 21.46
N LEU A 16 43.04 -31.33 20.17
CA LEU A 16 42.77 -32.34 19.11
C LEU A 16 42.47 -33.85 19.42
N SER A 17 41.30 -34.33 18.93
CA SER A 17 40.99 -35.49 18.02
C SER A 17 41.52 -36.94 18.29
N PRO A 18 41.11 -38.04 17.58
CA PRO A 18 39.84 -38.45 16.94
C PRO A 18 39.44 -39.97 17.12
N THR A 19 38.26 -40.35 16.56
CA THR A 19 37.85 -41.67 15.97
C THR A 19 37.81 -43.01 16.75
N THR A 20 36.57 -43.54 16.84
CA THR A 20 36.09 -44.87 16.38
C THR A 20 36.85 -46.17 16.75
N ARG A 21 36.28 -46.98 17.67
CA ARG A 21 36.03 -48.45 17.51
C ARG A 21 35.31 -49.08 18.74
N THR A 22 34.02 -49.34 18.55
CA THR A 22 33.24 -50.58 18.71
C THR A 22 33.61 -51.72 19.72
N ILE A 23 32.52 -52.31 20.29
CA ILE A 23 32.26 -53.73 20.71
C ILE A 23 32.64 -54.07 22.18
N ALA A 24 31.86 -54.75 23.07
CA ALA A 24 30.64 -55.58 22.96
C ALA A 24 29.87 -55.72 24.31
N ASN A 25 28.55 -55.92 24.17
CA ASN A 25 27.62 -56.91 24.78
C ASN A 25 27.52 -57.19 26.29
N SER A 26 26.28 -57.06 26.80
CA SER A 26 25.29 -58.13 27.11
C SER A 26 24.24 -57.54 28.07
N GLN A 27 22.96 -57.88 28.19
CA GLN A 27 22.04 -58.97 27.82
C GLN A 27 20.66 -58.37 28.25
N SER A 28 19.50 -58.40 27.57
CA SER A 28 18.70 -59.47 26.97
C SER A 28 17.23 -59.22 27.34
N GLN A 29 16.37 -59.39 26.34
CA GLN A 29 14.96 -59.81 26.40
C GLN A 29 13.85 -58.80 26.74
N MET A 30 13.09 -58.51 25.68
CA MET A 30 11.78 -57.89 25.63
C MET A 30 10.81 -58.93 25.04
N ARG A 31 9.69 -59.26 25.72
CA ARG A 31 8.43 -59.71 25.10
C ARG A 31 7.27 -59.80 26.11
N MET A 32 6.19 -59.12 25.74
CA MET A 32 4.74 -59.28 26.01
C MET A 32 4.24 -60.25 27.11
N PHE A 33 3.21 -59.83 27.86
CA PHE A 33 1.85 -60.43 27.81
C PHE A 33 0.78 -59.59 28.56
N LYS A 34 -0.48 -59.81 28.17
CA LYS A 34 -1.77 -59.27 28.65
C LYS A 34 -2.18 -59.74 30.07
N GLN A 35 -3.26 -59.12 30.56
CA GLN A 35 -4.29 -59.52 31.58
C GLN A 35 -4.23 -58.68 32.87
N ALA A 36 -5.29 -58.44 33.64
CA ALA A 36 -6.75 -58.37 33.51
C ALA A 36 -7.29 -58.00 34.92
N ASP A 37 -8.49 -57.42 34.98
CA ASP A 37 -9.54 -57.63 36.00
C ASP A 37 -9.65 -56.89 37.37
N HIS A 38 -10.82 -56.21 37.47
CA HIS A 38 -11.86 -56.21 38.52
C HIS A 38 -11.67 -55.52 39.89
N VAL A 39 -12.60 -54.59 40.22
CA VAL A 39 -13.63 -54.70 41.32
C VAL A 39 -14.90 -53.87 40.95
N VAL A 40 -16.07 -54.36 41.38
CA VAL A 40 -17.48 -54.02 41.04
C VAL A 40 -18.24 -53.43 42.25
N PHE A 41 -19.32 -52.63 42.03
CA PHE A 41 -20.69 -52.72 42.65
C PHE A 41 -21.59 -51.56 42.13
N GLN A 42 -22.48 -51.80 41.14
CA GLN A 42 -23.96 -51.88 41.17
C GLN A 42 -24.76 -50.67 41.73
N ILE A 43 -25.71 -50.12 40.93
CA ILE A 43 -27.18 -50.28 41.04
C ILE A 43 -27.90 -49.54 39.86
N ARG A 44 -28.94 -50.21 39.33
CA ARG A 44 -29.90 -49.88 38.22
C ARG A 44 -30.90 -48.75 38.57
N PRO A 45 -31.65 -48.13 37.63
CA PRO A 45 -32.83 -48.70 36.91
C PRO A 45 -32.91 -48.27 35.42
N SER A 46 -33.81 -48.73 34.55
CA SER A 46 -34.61 -49.93 34.32
C SER A 46 -35.45 -49.65 33.05
N ASN A 47 -35.72 -50.68 32.25
CA ASN A 47 -36.81 -50.79 31.25
C ASN A 47 -36.63 -50.05 29.91
N PHE A 48 -37.03 -50.54 28.74
CA PHE A 48 -37.42 -51.85 28.17
C PHE A 48 -37.47 -51.57 26.65
N GLU A 49 -36.61 -52.17 25.82
CA GLU A 49 -37.00 -53.16 24.79
C GLU A 49 -38.33 -52.88 24.09
N ASN A 50 -38.27 -52.60 22.78
CA ASN A 50 -39.04 -53.39 21.82
C ASN A 50 -38.52 -53.25 20.37
N LEU A 51 -38.30 -54.44 19.79
CA LEU A 51 -38.48 -54.83 18.40
C LEU A 51 -37.38 -54.53 17.36
N ARG A 52 -36.54 -55.57 17.25
CA ARG A 52 -35.86 -56.12 16.07
C ARG A 52 -36.71 -56.17 14.78
N ASP A 53 -35.94 -56.33 13.70
CA ASP A 53 -36.25 -56.88 12.37
C ASP A 53 -36.78 -55.92 11.28
N SER A 54 -35.86 -55.50 10.41
CA SER A 54 -35.86 -56.00 9.03
C SER A 54 -34.61 -55.57 8.26
N THR A 55 -33.91 -56.57 7.74
CA THR A 55 -32.87 -56.48 6.73
C THR A 55 -33.45 -55.99 5.39
N ARG A 56 -32.84 -54.99 4.75
CA ARG A 56 -32.74 -54.88 3.28
C ARG A 56 -31.80 -53.75 2.86
N LYS A 57 -30.80 -54.13 2.05
CA LYS A 57 -29.98 -53.24 1.20
C LYS A 57 -30.90 -52.32 0.40
N PHE A 58 -30.58 -51.02 0.32
CA PHE A 58 -31.03 -50.21 -0.81
C PHE A 58 -29.97 -49.20 -1.26
N SER A 59 -29.72 -49.30 -2.55
CA SER A 59 -28.90 -48.50 -3.44
C SER A 59 -29.40 -47.06 -3.61
N SER A 60 -28.47 -46.17 -3.95
CA SER A 60 -28.65 -44.93 -4.72
C SER A 60 -29.91 -44.09 -4.43
N THR A 61 -29.79 -43.14 -3.52
CA THR A 61 -30.70 -41.99 -3.43
C THR A 61 -30.26 -40.88 -4.40
N SER A 62 -30.32 -41.20 -5.69
CA SER A 62 -30.33 -40.25 -6.82
C SER A 62 -31.72 -39.70 -7.13
N ARG A 63 -32.65 -39.67 -6.15
CA ARG A 63 -34.05 -39.29 -6.38
C ARG A 63 -34.67 -38.28 -5.41
N MET A 64 -33.91 -37.74 -4.45
CA MET A 64 -34.39 -36.65 -3.56
C MET A 64 -33.82 -35.27 -3.91
N LEU A 65 -33.07 -35.16 -5.01
CA LEU A 65 -32.60 -33.89 -5.61
C LEU A 65 -33.39 -33.49 -6.87
N ALA A 66 -34.45 -34.21 -7.20
CA ALA A 66 -35.23 -33.99 -8.43
C ALA A 66 -36.53 -33.19 -8.24
N GLN A 67 -36.77 -32.63 -7.04
CA GLN A 67 -38.02 -31.89 -6.74
C GLN A 67 -37.83 -30.61 -5.91
N LEU A 68 -36.66 -29.98 -5.99
CA LEU A 68 -36.52 -28.58 -5.63
C LEU A 68 -36.18 -27.80 -6.90
N GLY A 69 -37.14 -26.98 -7.33
CA GLY A 69 -37.14 -26.27 -8.59
C GLY A 69 -35.87 -25.46 -8.81
N ARG A 70 -35.47 -25.37 -10.09
CA ARG A 70 -34.44 -24.45 -10.60
C ARG A 70 -34.61 -23.07 -9.96
N ILE A 71 -33.66 -22.67 -9.12
CA ILE A 71 -33.50 -21.27 -8.74
C ILE A 71 -32.96 -20.58 -10.00
N ASP A 72 -33.83 -19.81 -10.64
CA ASP A 72 -33.46 -18.95 -11.75
C ASP A 72 -32.64 -17.78 -11.18
N VAL A 73 -31.33 -17.75 -11.43
CA VAL A 73 -30.38 -16.77 -10.84
C VAL A 73 -30.47 -15.40 -11.51
N LYS A 74 -31.66 -15.01 -11.97
CA LYS A 74 -31.95 -13.66 -12.44
C LYS A 74 -32.79 -12.95 -11.39
N LYS A 75 -32.10 -12.11 -10.60
CA LYS A 75 -32.59 -11.12 -9.63
C LYS A 75 -32.76 -11.64 -8.20
N MET A 76 -31.71 -11.49 -7.39
CA MET A 76 -31.87 -11.16 -5.97
C MET A 76 -31.62 -9.65 -5.81
N PRO A 77 -32.52 -8.90 -5.16
CA PRO A 77 -32.29 -7.50 -4.87
C PRO A 77 -31.30 -7.40 -3.70
N ILE A 78 -30.16 -6.76 -3.94
CA ILE A 78 -29.31 -6.26 -2.86
C ILE A 78 -29.97 -4.94 -2.43
N THR A 79 -30.49 -4.89 -1.21
CA THR A 79 -30.91 -3.63 -0.60
C THR A 79 -29.66 -2.85 -0.18
N ASP A 80 -29.24 -1.90 -1.02
CA ASP A 80 -28.10 -1.02 -0.75
C ASP A 80 -28.57 0.41 -0.45
N HIS A 81 -28.34 0.85 0.79
CA HIS A 81 -28.39 2.26 1.18
C HIS A 81 -27.08 2.93 0.75
N ASP A 82 -26.98 3.40 -0.50
CA ASP A 82 -26.04 4.46 -0.90
C ASP A 82 -26.36 4.99 -2.31
N SER A 83 -26.75 6.25 -2.41
CA SER A 83 -27.15 6.92 -3.66
C SER A 83 -26.02 7.08 -4.69
N ASN A 84 -24.77 6.74 -4.35
CA ASN A 84 -23.63 6.76 -5.26
C ASN A 84 -23.44 5.44 -6.03
N PHE A 85 -24.14 4.36 -5.66
CA PHE A 85 -24.01 3.05 -6.34
C PHE A 85 -24.97 2.87 -7.52
N ALA A 86 -26.06 3.65 -7.59
CA ALA A 86 -27.02 3.58 -8.70
C ALA A 86 -26.36 3.80 -10.08
N LEU A 87 -25.29 4.62 -10.13
CA LEU A 87 -24.53 4.87 -11.35
C LEU A 87 -23.56 3.71 -11.70
N ASN A 88 -23.10 2.95 -10.70
CA ASN A 88 -22.34 1.73 -10.93
C ASN A 88 -23.22 0.62 -11.50
N GLU A 89 -24.51 0.55 -11.15
CA GLU A 89 -25.44 -0.41 -11.77
C GLU A 89 -25.70 -0.11 -13.25
N ASP A 90 -25.80 1.16 -13.67
CA ASP A 90 -25.92 1.52 -15.09
C ASP A 90 -24.64 1.20 -15.90
N ILE A 91 -23.46 1.43 -15.30
CA ILE A 91 -22.16 1.09 -15.91
C ILE A 91 -21.96 -0.44 -15.93
N LEU A 92 -22.40 -1.14 -14.88
CA LEU A 92 -22.41 -2.59 -14.80
C LEU A 92 -23.44 -3.20 -15.77
N GLN A 93 -24.58 -2.53 -16.01
CA GLN A 93 -25.59 -2.89 -16.99
C GLN A 93 -25.10 -2.72 -18.42
N GLU A 94 -24.33 -1.68 -18.71
CA GLU A 94 -23.67 -1.50 -20.02
C GLU A 94 -22.65 -2.64 -20.28
N THR A 95 -22.03 -3.20 -19.23
CA THR A 95 -21.24 -4.46 -19.31
C THR A 95 -22.06 -5.76 -19.25
N ARG A 96 -23.31 -5.76 -18.76
CA ARG A 96 -24.23 -6.93 -18.82
C ARG A 96 -24.89 -7.06 -20.19
N ASN A 97 -25.14 -5.94 -20.87
CA ASN A 97 -25.76 -5.90 -22.20
C ASN A 97 -24.76 -6.18 -23.33
N THR A 98 -23.90 -7.20 -23.16
CA THR A 98 -23.06 -7.74 -24.25
C THR A 98 -23.86 -8.39 -25.37
N ASP A 99 -25.18 -8.50 -25.23
CA ASP A 99 -26.06 -9.07 -26.25
C ASP A 99 -26.68 -8.03 -27.21
N SER A 100 -26.45 -6.71 -27.02
CA SER A 100 -27.09 -5.69 -27.89
C SER A 100 -26.20 -4.57 -28.45
N ALA A 101 -24.90 -4.52 -28.15
CA ALA A 101 -24.01 -3.51 -28.75
C ALA A 101 -22.64 -4.07 -29.19
N SER A 102 -22.63 -4.63 -30.39
CA SER A 102 -21.48 -5.08 -31.19
C SER A 102 -20.78 -6.38 -30.77
N ASN A 103 -20.73 -7.33 -31.72
CA ASN A 103 -19.98 -8.60 -31.73
C ASN A 103 -18.45 -8.48 -31.57
N ARG A 104 -17.93 -7.46 -30.89
CA ARG A 104 -16.48 -7.24 -30.73
C ARG A 104 -15.97 -7.97 -29.50
N LYS A 105 -15.43 -9.18 -29.71
CA LYS A 105 -14.61 -9.85 -28.69
C LYS A 105 -13.51 -8.87 -28.22
N PRO A 106 -13.29 -8.69 -26.91
CA PRO A 106 -12.22 -7.84 -26.41
C PRO A 106 -10.87 -8.43 -26.85
N THR A 107 -10.07 -7.65 -27.57
CA THR A 107 -8.76 -8.08 -28.09
C THR A 107 -7.62 -7.24 -27.51
N VAL A 108 -6.44 -7.86 -27.41
CA VAL A 108 -5.20 -7.17 -27.04
C VAL A 108 -4.56 -6.51 -28.27
N TRP A 109 -4.78 -7.07 -29.47
CA TRP A 109 -4.12 -6.64 -30.70
C TRP A 109 -4.49 -5.21 -31.12
N LYS A 110 -5.77 -4.81 -31.09
CA LYS A 110 -6.16 -3.45 -31.50
C LYS A 110 -5.59 -2.37 -30.57
N PRO A 111 -5.60 -2.54 -29.23
CA PRO A 111 -4.93 -1.63 -28.31
C PRO A 111 -3.40 -1.65 -28.45
N PHE A 112 -2.80 -2.81 -28.74
CA PHE A 112 -1.36 -2.92 -29.02
C PHE A 112 -0.95 -2.15 -30.28
N ALA A 113 -1.67 -2.34 -31.40
CA ALA A 113 -1.41 -1.63 -32.64
C ALA A 113 -1.59 -0.11 -32.48
N PHE A 114 -2.61 0.31 -31.71
CA PHE A 114 -2.79 1.72 -31.36
C PHE A 114 -1.64 2.26 -30.51
N PHE A 115 -1.23 1.52 -29.47
CA PHE A 115 -0.07 1.86 -28.64
C PHE A 115 1.19 2.04 -29.50
N LEU A 116 1.50 1.06 -30.35
CA LEU A 116 2.69 1.09 -31.20
C LEU A 116 2.61 2.25 -32.21
N GLY A 117 1.49 2.41 -32.90
CA GLY A 117 1.30 3.46 -33.90
C GLY A 117 1.39 4.87 -33.32
N VAL A 118 0.73 5.13 -32.19
CA VAL A 118 0.79 6.46 -31.53
C VAL A 118 2.17 6.71 -30.94
N SER A 119 2.84 5.68 -30.41
CA SER A 119 4.21 5.83 -29.90
C SER A 119 5.20 6.15 -31.03
N MET A 120 5.13 5.41 -32.15
CA MET A 120 5.96 5.67 -33.33
C MET A 120 5.72 7.05 -33.91
N LEU A 121 4.44 7.47 -34.00
CA LEU A 121 4.10 8.83 -34.42
C LEU A 121 4.64 9.88 -33.44
N GLY A 122 4.49 9.66 -32.13
CA GLY A 122 4.98 10.58 -31.11
C GLY A 122 6.49 10.78 -31.16
N PHE A 123 7.26 9.70 -31.25
CA PHE A 123 8.71 9.78 -31.43
C PHE A 123 9.12 10.34 -32.80
N GLY A 124 8.42 9.97 -33.88
CA GLY A 124 8.66 10.52 -35.21
C GLY A 124 8.44 12.03 -35.29
N LEU A 125 7.34 12.52 -34.73
CA LEU A 125 7.05 13.95 -34.60
C LEU A 125 8.07 14.65 -33.71
N ALA A 126 8.51 14.02 -32.62
CA ALA A 126 9.55 14.59 -31.77
C ALA A 126 10.88 14.73 -32.52
N VAL A 127 11.29 13.74 -33.32
CA VAL A 127 12.50 13.82 -34.15
C VAL A 127 12.36 14.93 -35.21
N ASP A 128 11.27 14.94 -35.96
CA ASP A 128 11.02 15.94 -37.00
C ASP A 128 11.00 17.36 -36.42
N GLN A 129 10.26 17.56 -35.33
CA GLN A 129 10.13 18.85 -34.68
C GLN A 129 11.44 19.30 -34.04
N THR A 130 12.19 18.39 -33.42
CA THR A 130 13.52 18.70 -32.85
C THR A 130 14.48 19.15 -33.94
N ASN A 131 14.52 18.45 -35.08
CA ASN A 131 15.40 18.79 -36.19
C ASN A 131 15.02 20.12 -36.85
N ARG A 132 13.72 20.35 -37.09
CA ARG A 132 13.22 21.61 -37.67
C ARG A 132 13.47 22.81 -36.76
N ASP A 133 13.11 22.73 -35.49
CA ASP A 133 13.30 23.82 -34.52
C ASP A 133 14.78 24.15 -34.33
N THR A 134 15.61 23.11 -34.29
CA THR A 134 17.07 23.26 -34.21
C THR A 134 17.64 23.92 -35.46
N ALA A 135 17.27 23.46 -36.66
CA ALA A 135 17.75 24.04 -37.91
C ALA A 135 17.32 25.51 -38.07
N GLN A 136 16.06 25.84 -37.75
CA GLN A 136 15.54 27.21 -37.79
C GLN A 136 16.31 28.14 -36.86
N LYS A 137 16.61 27.70 -35.63
CA LYS A 137 17.35 28.51 -34.66
C LYS A 137 18.82 28.68 -35.04
N ILE A 138 19.46 27.65 -35.61
CA ILE A 138 20.82 27.76 -36.14
C ILE A 138 20.86 28.75 -37.31
N ASP A 139 19.91 28.65 -38.24
CA ASP A 139 19.83 29.55 -39.39
C ASP A 139 19.54 31.00 -38.96
N TYR A 140 18.63 31.20 -38.00
CA TYR A 140 18.37 32.51 -37.42
C TYR A 140 19.62 33.12 -36.78
N ILE A 141 20.37 32.34 -36.00
CA ILE A 141 21.62 32.81 -35.39
C ILE A 141 22.63 33.17 -36.48
N ARG A 142 22.78 32.34 -37.51
CA ARG A 142 23.73 32.56 -38.62
C ARG A 142 23.39 33.81 -39.44
N THR A 143 22.12 34.01 -39.75
CA THR A 143 21.63 35.15 -40.57
C THR A 143 21.67 36.48 -39.82
N HIS A 144 21.56 36.47 -38.49
CA HIS A 144 21.53 37.67 -37.64
C HIS A 144 22.84 37.89 -36.86
N GLN A 145 23.94 37.20 -37.22
CA GLN A 145 25.25 37.45 -36.60
C GLN A 145 25.64 38.93 -36.81
N GLY A 146 25.87 39.66 -35.72
CA GLY A 146 26.26 41.07 -35.74
C GLY A 146 25.12 42.09 -35.76
N THR A 147 23.85 41.68 -35.90
CA THR A 147 22.68 42.59 -35.84
C THR A 147 21.93 42.53 -34.50
N PHE A 148 22.35 41.67 -33.58
CA PHE A 148 21.76 41.58 -32.25
C PHE A 148 21.96 42.89 -31.44
N PRO A 149 20.91 43.42 -30.78
CA PRO A 149 21.00 44.63 -29.97
C PRO A 149 22.09 44.55 -28.89
N GLY A 150 22.74 45.67 -28.54
CA GLY A 150 23.85 45.72 -27.57
C GLY A 150 23.55 45.13 -26.18
N TRP A 151 22.30 45.15 -25.72
CA TRP A 151 21.86 44.51 -24.47
C TRP A 151 21.72 42.98 -24.59
N PHE A 152 21.60 42.47 -25.82
CA PHE A 152 21.57 41.06 -26.21
C PHE A 152 22.97 40.55 -26.61
N SER A 153 23.93 41.48 -26.79
CA SER A 153 25.15 41.22 -27.56
C SER A 153 26.24 40.48 -26.77
N LYS A 154 26.33 40.55 -25.44
CA LYS A 154 27.42 39.89 -24.67
C LYS A 154 27.55 38.37 -24.92
N THR A 155 26.43 37.69 -25.21
CA THR A 155 26.39 36.25 -25.53
C THR A 155 26.63 35.96 -27.03
N PHE A 156 26.56 36.99 -27.88
CA PHE A 156 26.62 36.92 -29.34
C PHE A 156 27.77 37.72 -29.97
N THR A 157 28.59 38.44 -29.17
CA THR A 157 29.71 39.30 -29.62
C THR A 157 31.06 38.58 -29.72
N GLY A 158 31.15 37.32 -29.31
CA GLY A 158 32.36 36.51 -29.54
C GLY A 158 32.43 36.10 -31.00
N ILE A 159 33.54 36.39 -31.67
CA ILE A 159 33.86 35.78 -32.98
C ILE A 159 33.99 34.28 -32.73
N ALA A 160 32.92 33.53 -33.00
CA ALA A 160 32.95 32.09 -32.90
C ALA A 160 33.61 31.56 -34.18
N SER A 161 34.88 31.19 -34.08
CA SER A 161 35.63 30.43 -35.09
C SER A 161 35.11 28.98 -35.28
N TYR A 162 33.90 28.67 -34.80
CA TYR A 162 33.28 27.34 -34.86
C TYR A 162 31.90 27.41 -35.51
N LEU A 163 31.61 26.42 -36.36
CA LEU A 163 30.43 26.33 -37.22
C LEU A 163 29.07 26.18 -36.49
N ASP A 164 29.05 25.96 -35.16
CA ASP A 164 27.83 25.65 -34.38
C ASP A 164 27.56 26.67 -33.26
N PRO A 165 26.29 27.07 -33.04
CA PRO A 165 25.92 28.00 -31.97
C PRO A 165 26.06 27.40 -30.57
N SER A 166 26.39 28.25 -29.59
CA SER A 166 26.47 27.85 -28.18
C SER A 166 25.09 27.66 -27.54
N ASP A 167 25.02 26.84 -26.50
CA ASP A 167 23.77 26.61 -25.73
C ASP A 167 23.21 27.89 -25.10
N ALA A 168 24.09 28.80 -24.68
CA ALA A 168 23.68 30.08 -24.11
C ALA A 168 22.95 30.94 -25.15
N GLN A 169 23.40 30.90 -26.41
CA GLN A 169 22.74 31.57 -27.53
C GLN A 169 21.37 30.96 -27.82
N LEU A 170 21.29 29.62 -27.88
CA LEU A 170 20.01 28.91 -28.06
C LEU A 170 19.03 29.14 -26.89
N GLN A 171 19.53 29.27 -25.65
CA GLN A 171 18.70 29.59 -24.48
C GLN A 171 18.15 31.02 -24.50
N GLN A 172 18.97 31.99 -24.88
CA GLN A 172 18.54 33.39 -25.05
C GLN A 172 17.49 33.52 -26.15
N LEU A 173 17.70 32.85 -27.28
CA LEU A 173 16.75 32.85 -28.39
C LEU A 173 15.40 32.24 -27.99
N ARG A 174 15.39 31.13 -27.25
CA ARG A 174 14.16 30.53 -26.72
C ARG A 174 13.39 31.46 -25.78
N LYS A 175 14.09 32.27 -24.97
CA LYS A 175 13.44 33.28 -24.12
C LYS A 175 12.81 34.39 -24.97
N LEU A 176 13.51 34.81 -26.03
CA LEU A 176 12.99 35.80 -26.98
C LEU A 176 11.74 35.30 -27.70
N ASP A 177 11.75 34.07 -28.22
CA ASP A 177 10.60 33.46 -28.90
C ASP A 177 9.36 33.43 -27.99
N LYS A 178 9.55 33.10 -26.71
CA LYS A 178 8.47 33.09 -25.71
C LYS A 178 7.92 34.49 -25.45
N LEU A 179 8.79 35.50 -25.34
CA LEU A 179 8.38 36.89 -25.17
C LEU A 179 7.61 37.40 -26.39
N ASN A 180 8.05 37.03 -27.60
CA ASN A 180 7.38 37.37 -28.85
C ASN A 180 6.00 36.69 -28.93
N PHE A 181 5.92 35.39 -28.63
CA PHE A 181 4.65 34.66 -28.56
C PHE A 181 3.65 35.30 -27.58
N ILE A 182 4.10 35.67 -26.39
CA ILE A 182 3.26 36.32 -25.38
C ILE A 182 2.71 37.67 -25.88
N LYS A 183 3.53 38.45 -26.60
CA LYS A 183 3.12 39.72 -27.22
C LYS A 183 2.16 39.51 -28.39
N GLU A 184 2.49 38.58 -29.29
CA GLU A 184 1.74 38.30 -30.51
C GLU A 184 0.32 37.81 -30.22
N TYR A 185 0.18 36.89 -29.26
CA TYR A 185 -1.12 36.36 -28.85
C TYR A 185 -1.83 37.20 -27.77
N GLY A 186 -1.28 38.38 -27.41
CA GLY A 186 -1.90 39.28 -26.45
C GLY A 186 -2.04 38.70 -25.03
N LEU A 187 -1.24 37.70 -24.67
CA LEU A 187 -1.32 37.03 -23.36
C LEU A 187 -1.01 37.99 -22.19
N ASN A 188 -0.26 39.06 -22.46
CA ASN A 188 -0.03 40.16 -21.52
C ASN A 188 -1.32 40.85 -21.04
N ASN A 189 -2.40 40.79 -21.83
CA ASN A 189 -3.69 41.37 -21.47
C ASN A 189 -4.57 40.37 -20.70
N LEU A 190 -4.31 39.07 -20.84
CA LEU A 190 -5.09 38.00 -20.22
C LEU A 190 -4.52 37.58 -18.86
N PHE A 191 -3.20 37.64 -18.69
CA PHE A 191 -2.52 37.20 -17.47
C PHE A 191 -1.75 38.35 -16.80
N PRO A 192 -1.79 38.45 -15.46
CA PRO A 192 -0.98 39.40 -14.72
C PRO A 192 0.52 39.30 -15.06
N HIS A 193 1.17 40.45 -15.20
CA HIS A 193 2.60 40.53 -15.56
C HIS A 193 3.51 39.70 -14.64
N HIS A 194 3.19 39.62 -13.33
CA HIS A 194 3.97 38.83 -12.37
C HIS A 194 3.91 37.32 -12.66
N LEU A 195 2.76 36.79 -13.14
CA LEU A 195 2.63 35.38 -13.50
C LEU A 195 3.39 35.06 -14.78
N LEU A 196 3.32 35.94 -15.79
CA LEU A 196 4.06 35.78 -17.03
C LEU A 196 5.57 35.83 -16.78
N THR A 197 6.02 36.79 -15.97
CA THR A 197 7.42 36.92 -15.58
C THR A 197 7.89 35.70 -14.79
N TRP A 198 7.09 35.21 -13.84
CA TRP A 198 7.37 33.98 -13.10
C TRP A 198 7.52 32.78 -14.06
N TYR A 199 6.56 32.58 -14.96
CA TYR A 199 6.57 31.46 -15.91
C TYR A 199 7.78 31.49 -16.84
N ILE A 200 8.11 32.64 -17.44
CA ILE A 200 9.25 32.79 -18.35
C ILE A 200 10.58 32.48 -17.65
N ASN A 201 10.68 32.78 -16.35
CA ASN A 201 11.89 32.56 -15.55
C ASN A 201 12.03 31.13 -15.00
N LEU A 202 11.00 30.27 -15.12
CA LEU A 202 11.11 28.86 -14.78
C LEU A 202 12.07 28.11 -15.72
N GLY A 203 12.69 27.05 -15.22
CA GLY A 203 13.40 26.09 -16.07
C GLY A 203 12.45 25.40 -17.06
N GLU A 204 12.97 24.98 -18.22
CA GLU A 204 12.13 24.42 -19.29
C GLU A 204 11.33 23.19 -18.86
N GLY A 205 11.92 22.31 -18.04
CA GLY A 205 11.22 21.16 -17.48
C GLY A 205 10.01 21.55 -16.63
N LYS A 206 10.13 22.61 -15.82
CA LYS A 206 9.01 23.13 -15.02
C LYS A 206 7.96 23.81 -15.90
N GLN A 207 8.37 24.53 -16.93
CA GLN A 207 7.46 25.17 -17.88
C GLN A 207 6.59 24.15 -18.60
N ILE A 208 7.18 23.09 -19.15
CA ILE A 208 6.40 22.07 -19.86
C ILE A 208 5.47 21.29 -18.91
N CYS A 209 5.91 21.04 -17.67
CA CYS A 209 5.05 20.43 -16.66
C CYS A 209 3.86 21.33 -16.28
N CYS A 210 4.04 22.66 -16.23
CA CYS A 210 2.93 23.61 -16.05
C CYS A 210 1.95 23.56 -17.22
N ILE A 211 2.43 23.49 -18.47
CA ILE A 211 1.55 23.35 -19.66
C ILE A 211 0.74 22.05 -19.56
N LEU A 212 1.39 20.93 -19.25
CA LEU A 212 0.71 19.64 -19.06
C LEU A 212 -0.30 19.71 -17.91
N ALA A 213 0.01 20.42 -16.83
CA ALA A 213 -0.91 20.62 -15.72
C ALA A 213 -2.14 21.46 -16.13
N LEU A 214 -1.95 22.48 -16.96
CA LEU A 214 -3.06 23.28 -17.51
C LEU A 214 -3.97 22.45 -18.44
N ILE A 215 -3.40 21.56 -19.26
CA ILE A 215 -4.17 20.63 -20.09
C ILE A 215 -5.01 19.69 -19.20
N ASN A 216 -4.39 19.10 -18.17
CA ASN A 216 -5.09 18.23 -17.22
C ASN A 216 -6.14 18.99 -16.42
N LEU A 217 -5.91 20.27 -16.09
CA LEU A 217 -6.86 21.11 -15.36
C LEU A 217 -8.14 21.34 -16.16
N GLN A 218 -8.05 21.57 -17.46
CA GLN A 218 -9.21 21.71 -18.35
C GLN A 218 -10.03 20.41 -18.38
N ILE A 219 -9.36 19.26 -18.49
CA ILE A 219 -10.01 17.94 -18.48
C ILE A 219 -10.64 17.65 -17.11
N PHE A 220 -9.97 18.02 -16.02
CA PHE A 220 -10.50 17.92 -14.66
C PHE A 220 -11.72 18.83 -14.46
N ALA A 221 -11.73 20.04 -15.00
CA ALA A 221 -12.88 20.94 -14.94
C ALA A 221 -14.12 20.34 -15.62
N LEU A 222 -13.94 19.64 -16.75
CA LEU A 222 -15.02 18.90 -17.40
C LEU A 222 -15.58 17.76 -16.53
N TRP A 223 -14.75 17.11 -15.71
CA TRP A 223 -15.20 16.11 -14.74
C TRP A 223 -16.08 16.69 -13.63
N GLN A 224 -15.87 17.95 -13.25
CA GLN A 224 -16.65 18.60 -12.19
C GLN A 224 -18.04 19.06 -12.66
N MET A 225 -18.31 19.02 -13.96
CA MET A 225 -19.60 19.40 -14.53
C MET A 225 -20.53 18.18 -14.63
N PRO A 226 -21.68 18.14 -13.91
CA PRO A 226 -22.58 16.98 -13.91
C PRO A 226 -23.08 16.59 -15.31
N ARG A 227 -23.26 17.58 -16.20
CA ARG A 227 -23.68 17.38 -17.59
C ARG A 227 -22.69 16.56 -18.42
N PHE A 228 -21.39 16.69 -18.12
CA PHE A 228 -20.33 16.01 -18.87
C PHE A 228 -19.87 14.71 -18.20
N PHE A 229 -20.31 14.40 -16.98
CA PHE A 229 -19.84 13.24 -16.21
C PHE A 229 -19.95 11.90 -16.99
N LYS A 230 -21.10 11.63 -17.63
CA LYS A 230 -21.29 10.43 -18.45
C LYS A 230 -20.33 10.39 -19.65
N TYR A 231 -20.18 11.52 -20.33
CA TYR A 231 -19.26 11.66 -21.46
C TYR A 231 -17.80 11.40 -21.05
N MET A 232 -17.37 12.00 -19.93
CA MET A 232 -16.03 11.84 -19.37
C MET A 232 -15.78 10.40 -18.96
N THR A 233 -16.74 9.76 -18.30
CA THR A 233 -16.63 8.34 -17.93
C THR A 233 -16.45 7.46 -19.16
N GLN A 234 -17.20 7.69 -20.25
CA GLN A 234 -17.16 6.83 -21.44
C GLN A 234 -15.97 7.07 -22.38
N ARG A 235 -15.34 8.26 -22.35
CA ARG A 235 -14.29 8.67 -23.31
C ARG A 235 -12.94 9.02 -22.68
N PHE A 236 -12.91 9.34 -21.40
CA PHE A 236 -11.70 9.73 -20.65
C PHE A 236 -11.36 8.74 -19.52
N THR A 237 -11.95 7.55 -19.53
CA THR A 237 -11.51 6.43 -18.71
C THR A 237 -11.27 5.22 -19.60
N HIS A 238 -10.24 4.44 -19.26
CA HIS A 238 -9.89 3.26 -20.00
C HIS A 238 -10.52 2.02 -19.36
N PHE A 239 -11.52 1.48 -20.06
CA PHE A 239 -12.15 0.20 -19.75
C PHE A 239 -11.59 -0.90 -20.66
N PRO A 240 -10.92 -1.93 -20.13
CA PRO A 240 -10.30 -2.97 -20.95
C PRO A 240 -11.27 -3.76 -21.83
N LEU A 241 -12.54 -3.82 -21.41
CA LEU A 241 -13.60 -4.54 -22.13
C LEU A 241 -14.33 -3.67 -23.17
N SER A 242 -14.11 -2.35 -23.20
CA SER A 242 -14.83 -1.43 -24.09
C SER A 242 -14.44 -1.53 -25.57
N GLY A 243 -13.27 -2.12 -25.86
CA GLY A 243 -12.71 -2.17 -27.22
C GLY A 243 -12.28 -0.81 -27.79
N LYS A 244 -12.29 0.27 -27.00
CA LYS A 244 -11.92 1.63 -27.42
C LYS A 244 -10.43 1.90 -27.22
N SER A 245 -9.59 1.65 -28.22
CA SER A 245 -8.14 1.85 -28.09
C SER A 245 -7.71 3.30 -27.79
N TYR A 246 -8.45 4.30 -28.31
CA TYR A 246 -8.12 5.71 -28.06
C TYR A 246 -8.19 6.10 -26.58
N THR A 247 -8.92 5.34 -25.76
CA THR A 247 -9.00 5.62 -24.32
C THR A 247 -7.70 5.36 -23.60
N LEU A 248 -6.73 4.66 -24.21
CA LEU A 248 -5.37 4.49 -23.68
C LEU A 248 -4.66 5.83 -23.48
N ILE A 249 -4.83 6.77 -24.42
CA ILE A 249 -4.22 8.09 -24.32
C ILE A 249 -5.09 9.07 -23.54
N THR A 250 -6.41 9.11 -23.78
CA THR A 250 -7.27 10.09 -23.11
C THR A 250 -7.35 9.86 -21.60
N SER A 251 -7.25 8.60 -21.14
CA SER A 251 -7.18 8.27 -19.71
C SER A 251 -5.90 8.77 -19.04
N THR A 252 -4.79 8.90 -19.77
CA THR A 252 -3.51 9.41 -19.26
C THR A 252 -3.62 10.87 -18.80
N PHE A 253 -4.54 11.64 -19.39
CA PHE A 253 -4.75 13.06 -19.06
C PHE A 253 -6.01 13.32 -18.22
N SER A 254 -6.61 12.27 -17.64
CA SER A 254 -7.92 12.33 -17.01
C SER A 254 -7.86 12.13 -15.51
N HIS A 255 -8.54 12.98 -14.75
CA HIS A 255 -8.62 12.91 -13.29
C HIS A 255 -10.04 13.26 -12.85
N SER A 256 -10.72 12.40 -12.10
CA SER A 256 -12.10 12.65 -11.62
C SER A 256 -12.14 13.32 -10.24
N SER A 257 -11.14 13.04 -9.39
CA SER A 257 -11.04 13.55 -8.01
C SER A 257 -10.00 14.65 -7.89
N ALA A 258 -10.33 15.69 -7.10
CA ALA A 258 -9.45 16.84 -6.85
C ALA A 258 -8.11 16.43 -6.20
N LEU A 259 -8.16 15.50 -5.24
CA LEU A 259 -6.95 14.97 -4.60
C LEU A 259 -6.09 14.19 -5.59
N HIS A 260 -6.73 13.34 -6.40
CA HIS A 260 -6.02 12.57 -7.44
C HIS A 260 -5.36 13.49 -8.47
N PHE A 261 -6.05 14.56 -8.89
CA PHE A 261 -5.47 15.60 -9.75
C PHE A 261 -4.30 16.31 -9.06
N GLY A 262 -4.50 16.80 -7.83
CA GLY A 262 -3.50 17.55 -7.08
C GLY A 262 -2.19 16.79 -6.88
N PHE A 263 -2.25 15.53 -6.44
CA PHE A 263 -1.04 14.72 -6.25
C PHE A 263 -0.33 14.40 -7.56
N ASN A 264 -1.07 14.09 -8.63
CA ASN A 264 -0.46 13.86 -9.94
C ASN A 264 0.23 15.12 -10.47
N MET A 265 -0.40 16.29 -10.39
CA MET A 265 0.20 17.52 -10.91
C MET A 265 1.41 17.98 -10.08
N LEU A 266 1.39 17.76 -8.76
CA LEU A 266 2.54 18.02 -7.91
C LEU A 266 3.70 17.06 -8.21
N ALA A 267 3.40 15.77 -8.40
CA ALA A 267 4.39 14.77 -8.78
C ALA A 267 4.95 15.04 -10.19
N LEU A 268 4.11 15.46 -11.14
CA LEU A 268 4.53 15.88 -12.47
C LEU A 268 5.46 17.10 -12.40
N TYR A 269 5.10 18.13 -11.62
CA TYR A 269 5.92 19.33 -11.48
C TYR A 269 7.30 19.05 -10.86
N SER A 270 7.38 18.15 -9.88
CA SER A 270 8.65 17.80 -9.21
C SER A 270 9.47 16.77 -10.00
N ILE A 271 8.93 15.57 -10.20
CA ILE A 271 9.64 14.45 -10.83
C ILE A 271 9.75 14.64 -12.33
N GLY A 272 8.69 15.15 -12.98
CA GLY A 272 8.68 15.41 -14.42
C GLY A 272 9.70 16.47 -14.85
N SER A 273 9.87 17.54 -14.06
CA SER A 273 10.90 18.54 -14.34
C SER A 273 12.32 17.98 -14.20
N THR A 274 12.55 17.13 -13.19
CA THR A 274 13.84 16.44 -12.99
C THR A 274 14.15 15.48 -14.15
N ALA A 275 13.14 14.74 -14.61
CA ALA A 275 13.21 13.88 -15.78
C ALA A 275 13.58 14.65 -17.07
N HIS A 276 13.00 15.83 -17.28
CA HIS A 276 13.35 16.72 -18.39
C HIS A 276 14.78 17.26 -18.27
N ASP A 277 15.18 17.69 -17.08
CA ASP A 277 16.54 18.19 -16.83
C ASP A 277 17.58 17.09 -17.08
N PHE A 278 17.29 15.83 -16.73
CA PHE A 278 18.15 14.69 -17.08
C PHE A 278 18.36 14.53 -18.58
N LEU A 279 17.28 14.59 -19.38
CA LEU A 279 17.40 14.53 -20.85
C LEU A 279 18.30 15.66 -21.35
N THR A 280 18.18 16.85 -20.75
CA THR A 280 19.04 18.00 -21.04
C THR A 280 20.51 17.70 -20.69
N HIS A 281 20.80 17.12 -19.52
CA HIS A 281 22.16 16.81 -19.09
C HIS A 281 22.81 15.65 -19.87
N ARG A 282 22.05 14.62 -20.22
CA ARG A 282 22.56 13.51 -21.04
C ARG A 282 22.96 14.01 -22.43
N LEU A 283 22.15 14.89 -23.04
CA LEU A 283 22.50 15.56 -24.29
C LEU A 283 23.77 16.42 -24.16
N ARG A 284 23.99 17.05 -23.01
CA ARG A 284 25.23 17.79 -22.71
C ARG A 284 26.44 16.86 -22.56
N ALA A 285 26.31 15.77 -21.80
CA ALA A 285 27.41 14.83 -21.57
C ALA A 285 27.84 14.07 -22.84
N SER A 286 26.90 13.77 -23.75
CA SER A 286 27.23 13.21 -25.06
C SER A 286 28.04 14.18 -25.94
N ARG A 287 27.96 15.50 -25.70
CA ARG A 287 28.75 16.49 -26.45
C ARG A 287 30.21 16.57 -26.01
N ASP A 288 30.54 16.12 -24.80
CA ASP A 288 31.92 16.13 -24.29
C ASP A 288 32.70 14.87 -24.73
N VAL A 289 32.01 13.82 -25.18
CA VAL A 289 32.60 12.50 -25.47
C VAL A 289 32.58 12.14 -26.97
N ASP A 290 31.62 12.65 -27.75
CA ASP A 290 31.46 12.31 -29.17
C ASP A 290 31.79 13.53 -30.07
N PRO A 291 32.73 13.42 -31.04
CA PRO A 291 33.10 14.52 -31.93
C PRO A 291 31.99 14.95 -32.91
N VAL A 292 30.89 14.19 -33.01
CA VAL A 292 29.70 14.57 -33.78
C VAL A 292 28.80 15.45 -32.91
N ARG A 293 29.16 16.74 -32.87
CA ARG A 293 28.41 17.79 -32.17
C ARG A 293 27.10 18.07 -32.89
N ILE A 294 26.00 17.41 -32.52
CA ILE A 294 24.66 17.80 -33.02
C ILE A 294 24.10 18.84 -32.02
N PRO A 295 24.10 20.14 -32.36
CA PRO A 295 23.39 21.13 -31.57
C PRO A 295 21.90 20.75 -31.52
N GLU A 296 21.27 20.88 -30.35
CA GLU A 296 19.85 20.62 -30.17
C GLU A 296 19.24 21.84 -29.47
N SER A 297 18.11 22.32 -29.99
CA SER A 297 17.45 23.52 -29.49
C SER A 297 16.75 23.33 -28.15
N THR A 298 16.00 22.24 -27.96
CA THR A 298 15.30 21.93 -26.70
C THR A 298 14.97 20.45 -26.55
N PRO A 299 15.17 19.85 -25.36
CA PRO A 299 14.79 18.45 -25.09
C PRO A 299 13.30 18.25 -24.81
N THR A 300 12.49 19.33 -24.92
CA THR A 300 11.06 19.31 -24.61
C THR A 300 10.29 18.32 -25.48
N TYR A 301 10.66 18.16 -26.75
CA TYR A 301 10.01 17.21 -27.65
C TYR A 301 10.28 15.76 -27.25
N HIS A 302 11.52 15.43 -26.86
CA HIS A 302 11.87 14.11 -26.32
C HIS A 302 11.09 13.80 -25.04
N PHE A 303 11.02 14.78 -24.12
CA PHE A 303 10.26 14.63 -22.88
C PHE A 303 8.76 14.39 -23.14
N LEU A 304 8.15 15.14 -24.05
CA LEU A 304 6.74 14.97 -24.40
C LEU A 304 6.46 13.61 -25.05
N ALA A 305 7.31 13.18 -25.99
CA ALA A 305 7.21 11.85 -26.59
C ALA A 305 7.35 10.74 -25.55
N PHE A 306 8.32 10.87 -24.64
CA PHE A 306 8.51 9.95 -23.54
C PHE A 306 7.31 9.93 -22.58
N TYR A 307 6.76 11.09 -22.21
CA TYR A 307 5.60 11.20 -21.33
C TYR A 307 4.37 10.50 -21.92
N VAL A 308 4.08 10.75 -23.20
CA VAL A 308 2.97 10.09 -23.91
C VAL A 308 3.22 8.59 -24.03
N PHE A 309 4.44 8.17 -24.38
CA PHE A 309 4.82 6.76 -24.45
C PHE A 309 4.64 6.06 -23.10
N ALA A 310 5.14 6.64 -22.00
CA ALA A 310 5.06 6.06 -20.67
C ALA A 310 3.61 5.92 -20.20
N GLY A 311 2.76 6.92 -20.45
CA GLY A 311 1.33 6.85 -20.17
C GLY A 311 0.61 5.76 -20.98
N LEU A 312 0.87 5.72 -22.29
CA LEU A 312 0.32 4.69 -23.18
C LEU A 312 0.79 3.28 -22.81
N ALA A 313 2.07 3.10 -22.48
CA ALA A 313 2.64 1.83 -22.07
C ALA A 313 2.03 1.33 -20.76
N ALA A 314 1.83 2.22 -19.78
CA ALA A 314 1.15 1.89 -18.52
C ALA A 314 -0.32 1.48 -18.75
N SER A 315 -1.06 2.27 -19.54
CA SER A 315 -2.45 1.98 -19.89
C SER A 315 -2.57 0.67 -20.67
N PHE A 316 -1.69 0.42 -21.64
CA PHE A 316 -1.67 -0.82 -22.42
C PHE A 316 -1.27 -2.02 -21.54
N GLY A 317 -0.27 -1.87 -20.67
CA GLY A 317 0.13 -2.91 -19.72
C GLY A 317 -1.04 -3.32 -18.82
N SER A 318 -1.76 -2.34 -18.27
CA SER A 318 -2.98 -2.57 -17.47
C SER A 318 -4.08 -3.26 -18.28
N HIS A 319 -4.28 -2.85 -19.54
CA HIS A 319 -5.23 -3.48 -20.47
C HIS A 319 -4.88 -4.93 -20.76
N ALA A 320 -3.63 -5.21 -21.14
CA ALA A 320 -3.13 -6.53 -21.47
C ALA A 320 -3.21 -7.45 -20.25
N TYR A 321 -2.80 -6.98 -19.07
CA TYR A 321 -2.95 -7.72 -17.81
C TYR A 321 -4.42 -8.05 -17.52
N SER A 322 -5.32 -7.08 -17.70
CA SER A 322 -6.74 -7.26 -17.45
C SER A 322 -7.37 -8.29 -18.40
N LEU A 323 -7.00 -8.30 -19.68
CA LEU A 323 -7.55 -9.25 -20.66
C LEU A 323 -6.88 -10.62 -20.64
N LEU A 324 -5.56 -10.70 -20.45
CA LEU A 324 -4.80 -11.95 -20.51
C LEU A 324 -4.87 -12.74 -19.20
N ILE A 325 -4.99 -12.04 -18.06
CA ILE A 325 -4.89 -12.65 -16.74
C ILE A 325 -6.20 -12.52 -15.97
N ARG A 326 -6.75 -11.31 -15.82
CA ARG A 326 -7.91 -11.10 -14.95
C ARG A 326 -9.21 -11.62 -15.56
N ALA A 327 -9.48 -11.33 -16.83
CA ALA A 327 -10.72 -11.72 -17.50
C ALA A 327 -10.91 -13.25 -17.59
N PRO A 328 -9.90 -14.06 -17.96
CA PRO A 328 -10.04 -15.51 -17.98
C PRO A 328 -10.23 -16.11 -16.60
N ARG A 329 -9.56 -15.56 -15.57
CA ARG A 329 -9.77 -15.98 -14.17
C ARG A 329 -11.19 -15.70 -13.70
N LEU A 330 -11.71 -14.50 -14.01
CA LEU A 330 -13.09 -14.12 -13.70
C LEU A 330 -14.10 -15.00 -14.45
N LEU A 331 -13.86 -15.29 -15.72
CA LEU A 331 -14.73 -16.15 -16.53
C LEU A 331 -14.75 -17.59 -15.98
N LYS A 332 -13.57 -18.17 -15.68
CA LYS A 332 -13.46 -19.50 -15.06
C LYS A 332 -14.17 -19.57 -13.71
N TRP A 333 -14.06 -18.52 -12.90
CA TRP A 333 -14.80 -18.44 -11.63
C TRP A 333 -16.32 -18.38 -11.85
N ARG A 334 -16.80 -17.52 -12.76
CA ARG A 334 -18.24 -17.41 -13.08
C ARG A 334 -18.84 -18.70 -13.66
N GLN A 335 -18.06 -19.47 -14.39
CA GLN A 335 -18.47 -20.75 -14.97
C GLN A 335 -18.38 -21.92 -13.98
N GLY A 336 -17.99 -21.67 -12.73
CA GLY A 336 -17.79 -22.74 -11.72
C GLY A 336 -16.59 -23.65 -12.01
N LEU A 337 -15.73 -23.28 -12.96
CA LEU A 337 -14.51 -24.01 -13.36
C LEU A 337 -13.30 -23.64 -12.50
N SER A 338 -13.43 -22.65 -11.62
CA SER A 338 -12.40 -22.25 -10.66
C SER A 338 -12.48 -23.11 -9.40
N LYS A 339 -11.32 -23.54 -8.89
CA LYS A 339 -11.20 -24.20 -7.58
C LYS A 339 -11.34 -23.22 -6.40
N SER A 340 -11.26 -21.92 -6.67
CA SER A 340 -11.42 -20.89 -5.63
C SER A 340 -12.88 -20.49 -5.46
N SER A 341 -13.36 -20.50 -4.21
CA SER A 341 -14.67 -19.99 -3.81
C SER A 341 -14.72 -18.45 -3.70
N THR A 342 -13.57 -17.78 -3.65
CA THR A 342 -13.51 -16.32 -3.54
C THR A 342 -13.70 -15.64 -4.91
N PRO A 343 -14.58 -14.62 -5.02
CA PRO A 343 -14.78 -13.87 -6.24
C PRO A 343 -13.52 -13.08 -6.63
N PRO A 344 -13.00 -13.23 -7.86
CA PRO A 344 -11.91 -12.40 -8.35
C PRO A 344 -12.31 -10.92 -8.38
N SER A 345 -11.36 -10.03 -8.10
CA SER A 345 -11.61 -8.58 -8.06
C SER A 345 -12.17 -8.06 -9.39
N PRO A 346 -13.17 -7.16 -9.36
CA PRO A 346 -13.80 -6.62 -10.56
C PRO A 346 -12.80 -5.82 -11.41
N ILE A 347 -12.92 -5.93 -12.74
CA ILE A 347 -12.11 -5.15 -13.68
C ILE A 347 -12.71 -3.74 -13.74
N LEU A 348 -12.08 -2.82 -13.02
CA LEU A 348 -12.50 -1.41 -12.95
C LEU A 348 -11.82 -0.58 -14.04
N PRO A 349 -12.43 0.55 -14.45
CA PRO A 349 -11.79 1.51 -15.33
C PRO A 349 -10.56 2.13 -14.68
N SER A 350 -9.61 2.55 -15.51
CA SER A 350 -8.42 3.30 -15.09
C SER A 350 -8.38 4.69 -15.72
N LEU A 351 -7.86 5.65 -14.98
CA LEU A 351 -7.62 7.03 -15.39
C LEU A 351 -6.48 7.61 -14.53
N GLY A 352 -5.72 8.57 -15.08
CA GLY A 352 -4.69 9.31 -14.37
C GLY A 352 -3.36 9.39 -15.10
N ALA A 353 -2.61 10.45 -14.82
CA ALA A 353 -1.23 10.65 -15.30
C ALA A 353 -0.19 9.76 -14.61
N SER A 354 -0.59 9.02 -13.59
CA SER A 354 0.30 8.25 -12.71
C SER A 354 1.26 7.32 -13.46
N GLY A 355 0.82 6.69 -14.55
CA GLY A 355 1.69 5.83 -15.36
C GLY A 355 2.82 6.59 -16.05
N ALA A 356 2.53 7.77 -16.60
CA ALA A 356 3.53 8.63 -17.24
C ALA A 356 4.50 9.22 -16.20
N ILE A 357 3.96 9.65 -15.05
CA ILE A 357 4.75 10.15 -13.92
C ILE A 357 5.65 9.05 -13.35
N TYR A 358 5.15 7.82 -13.24
CA TYR A 358 5.95 6.67 -12.82
C TYR A 358 7.08 6.35 -13.81
N GLY A 359 6.84 6.53 -15.12
CA GLY A 359 7.90 6.50 -16.14
C GLY A 359 8.96 7.57 -15.90
N CYS A 360 8.56 8.80 -15.60
CA CYS A 360 9.48 9.89 -15.25
C CYS A 360 10.28 9.60 -13.98
N LEU A 361 9.64 9.02 -12.96
CA LEU A 361 10.29 8.56 -11.73
C LEU A 361 11.33 7.48 -12.03
N THR A 362 10.96 6.50 -12.85
CA THR A 362 11.84 5.40 -13.26
C THR A 362 13.07 5.92 -14.01
N MET A 363 12.88 6.83 -14.96
CA MET A 363 13.99 7.44 -15.68
C MET A 363 14.92 8.23 -14.73
N THR A 364 14.34 9.00 -13.82
CA THR A 364 15.11 9.77 -12.82
C THR A 364 15.87 8.84 -11.87
N ALA A 365 15.30 7.70 -11.49
CA ALA A 365 15.94 6.71 -10.64
C ALA A 365 17.14 6.04 -11.32
N LEU A 366 17.01 5.75 -12.61
CA LEU A 366 18.10 5.19 -13.42
C LEU A 366 19.20 6.23 -13.66
N ALA A 367 18.83 7.50 -13.76
CA ALA A 367 19.75 8.61 -13.95
C ALA A 367 20.55 8.96 -12.68
N PHE A 368 19.89 8.97 -11.53
CA PHE A 368 20.45 9.40 -10.25
C PHE A 368 20.17 8.35 -9.17
N PRO A 369 20.86 7.19 -9.18
CA PRO A 369 20.56 6.07 -8.29
C PRO A 369 20.72 6.40 -6.80
N GLU A 370 21.60 7.35 -6.46
CA GLU A 370 21.82 7.83 -5.09
C GLU A 370 20.92 9.02 -4.70
N ALA A 371 20.02 9.47 -5.59
CA ALA A 371 19.08 10.52 -5.23
C ALA A 371 18.04 10.01 -4.21
N HIS A 372 17.71 10.88 -3.27
CA HIS A 372 16.64 10.63 -2.29
C HIS A 372 15.37 11.36 -2.71
N VAL A 373 14.24 10.66 -2.72
CA VAL A 373 12.91 11.25 -2.93
C VAL A 373 12.14 11.18 -1.61
N SER A 374 11.58 12.31 -1.22
CA SER A 374 10.63 12.40 -0.12
C SER A 374 9.21 12.19 -0.65
N LEU A 375 8.44 11.26 -0.06
CA LEU A 375 7.03 11.12 -0.39
C LEU A 375 6.28 12.36 0.09
N ILE A 376 5.33 12.86 -0.71
CA ILE A 376 4.56 14.09 -0.43
C ILE A 376 3.87 14.04 0.95
N PHE A 377 3.51 12.85 1.44
CA PHE A 377 2.85 12.63 2.72
C PHE A 377 3.80 12.23 3.87
N LEU A 378 5.08 12.02 3.58
CA LEU A 378 6.14 11.74 4.55
C LEU A 378 7.41 12.52 4.16
N PRO A 379 7.36 13.87 4.11
CA PRO A 379 8.47 14.68 3.62
C PRO A 379 9.75 14.54 4.45
N TRP A 380 9.64 14.04 5.69
CA TRP A 380 10.75 13.81 6.61
C TRP A 380 11.44 12.44 6.48
N VAL A 381 10.96 11.54 5.62
CA VAL A 381 11.59 10.22 5.38
C VAL A 381 12.20 10.20 3.97
N PRO A 382 13.51 10.49 3.83
CA PRO A 382 14.18 10.40 2.53
C PRO A 382 14.32 8.93 2.13
N LEU A 383 13.63 8.51 1.05
CA LEU A 383 13.77 7.18 0.49
C LEU A 383 14.73 7.23 -0.71
N LYS A 384 15.65 6.26 -0.83
CA LYS A 384 16.42 6.09 -2.07
C LYS A 384 15.45 5.91 -3.23
N ILE A 385 15.65 6.66 -4.31
CA ILE A 385 14.73 6.68 -5.45
C ILE A 385 14.58 5.30 -6.11
N GLY A 386 15.63 4.47 -6.09
CA GLY A 386 15.56 3.08 -6.54
C GLY A 386 14.54 2.25 -5.75
N ASN A 387 14.48 2.42 -4.42
CA ASN A 387 13.50 1.74 -3.58
C ASN A 387 12.07 2.24 -3.84
N ALA A 388 11.91 3.51 -4.23
CA ALA A 388 10.62 4.06 -4.64
C ALA A 388 10.11 3.44 -5.96
N VAL A 389 11.01 3.09 -6.89
CA VAL A 389 10.70 2.43 -8.17
C VAL A 389 10.48 0.92 -8.03
N PHE A 390 11.06 0.24 -7.04
CA PHE A 390 10.75 -1.17 -6.77
C PHE A 390 9.56 -1.34 -5.81
N GLY A 391 9.20 -0.30 -5.05
CA GLY A 391 8.09 -0.29 -4.11
C GLY A 391 6.68 -0.49 -4.70
N ALA A 392 6.53 -0.49 -6.04
CA ALA A 392 5.24 -0.65 -6.71
C ALA A 392 4.93 -2.08 -7.26
N MET A 393 5.79 -3.09 -7.04
CA MET A 393 5.48 -4.50 -7.34
C MET A 393 6.17 -5.46 -6.34
N PRO A 394 5.46 -6.24 -5.50
CA PRO A 394 6.13 -7.13 -4.56
C PRO A 394 6.42 -8.51 -5.17
N ARG A 395 7.71 -8.79 -5.38
CA ARG A 395 8.31 -10.11 -5.14
C ARG A 395 9.58 -9.87 -4.31
N ARG A 396 9.51 -10.08 -3.00
CA ARG A 396 10.67 -9.86 -2.12
C ARG A 396 11.43 -11.18 -1.95
N ALA A 397 12.68 -11.21 -2.39
CA ALA A 397 13.65 -12.17 -1.85
C ALA A 397 13.91 -11.80 -0.36
N LEU A 398 14.09 -12.81 0.50
CA LEU A 398 14.57 -12.59 1.87
C LEU A 398 16.05 -12.19 1.79
N VAL A 399 16.32 -10.89 1.68
CA VAL A 399 17.67 -10.36 1.77
C VAL A 399 17.91 -9.97 3.23
N PRO A 400 18.92 -10.54 3.91
CA PRO A 400 19.26 -10.13 5.27
C PRO A 400 19.66 -8.65 5.30
N ILE A 401 19.40 -7.96 6.41
CA ILE A 401 19.76 -6.54 6.52
C ILE A 401 21.29 -6.40 6.36
N PRO A 402 21.77 -5.52 5.44
CA PRO A 402 23.19 -5.25 5.30
C PRO A 402 23.78 -4.75 6.62
N SER A 403 24.93 -5.29 6.99
CA SER A 403 25.67 -4.86 8.19
C SER A 403 26.90 -4.02 7.86
N ASP A 404 27.15 -3.73 6.57
CA ASP A 404 28.32 -2.98 6.09
C ASP A 404 29.66 -3.49 6.67
N ASP A 405 29.74 -4.80 6.92
CA ASP A 405 30.82 -5.51 7.61
C ASP A 405 31.10 -5.03 9.05
N VAL A 406 30.18 -4.27 9.64
CA VAL A 406 30.24 -3.79 11.03
C VAL A 406 29.24 -4.56 11.90
N ARG A 407 29.77 -5.49 12.69
CA ARG A 407 28.96 -6.25 13.66
C ARG A 407 28.78 -5.47 14.96
N THR A 408 27.53 -5.20 15.32
CA THR A 408 27.11 -4.59 16.57
C THR A 408 26.17 -5.53 17.33
N SER A 409 25.82 -5.18 18.57
CA SER A 409 24.74 -5.86 19.29
C SER A 409 23.42 -5.81 18.51
N THR A 410 23.12 -4.66 17.89
CA THR A 410 21.95 -4.46 17.04
C THR A 410 21.96 -5.36 15.81
N SER A 411 23.04 -5.35 15.02
CA SER A 411 23.07 -6.18 13.79
C SER A 411 23.12 -7.68 14.11
N SER A 412 23.71 -8.07 15.25
CA SER A 412 23.66 -9.45 15.73
C SER A 412 22.25 -9.89 16.14
N SER A 413 21.53 -9.05 16.90
CA SER A 413 20.15 -9.32 17.30
C SER A 413 19.20 -9.36 16.11
N GLN A 414 19.40 -8.46 15.14
CA GLN A 414 18.64 -8.40 13.90
C GLN A 414 18.85 -9.67 13.07
N ALA A 415 20.10 -10.08 12.86
CA ALA A 415 20.42 -11.30 12.11
C ALA A 415 19.84 -12.57 12.77
N SER A 416 19.89 -12.65 14.11
CA SER A 416 19.24 -13.75 14.85
C SER A 416 17.73 -13.77 14.64
N THR A 417 17.09 -12.60 14.71
CA THR A 417 15.63 -12.47 14.54
C THR A 417 15.21 -12.82 13.11
N GLU A 418 15.94 -12.33 12.11
CA GLU A 418 15.71 -12.68 10.69
C GLU A 418 15.84 -14.17 10.45
N THR A 419 16.83 -14.81 11.09
CA THR A 419 17.04 -16.25 10.98
C THR A 419 15.84 -17.02 11.53
N ASP A 420 15.31 -16.63 12.68
CA ASP A 420 14.18 -17.33 13.30
C ASP A 420 12.86 -17.10 12.55
N ILE A 421 12.60 -15.87 12.09
CA ILE A 421 11.43 -15.56 11.26
C ILE A 421 11.51 -16.30 9.92
N SER A 422 12.69 -16.37 9.30
CA SER A 422 12.88 -17.05 8.02
C SER A 422 12.49 -18.52 8.11
N LYS A 423 12.90 -19.23 9.19
CA LYS A 423 12.49 -20.63 9.44
C LYS A 423 10.98 -20.81 9.44
N CYS A 424 10.25 -19.86 10.04
CA CYS A 424 8.80 -19.88 10.06
C CYS A 424 8.20 -19.56 8.69
N LEU A 425 8.78 -18.67 7.90
CA LEU A 425 8.21 -18.25 6.62
C LEU A 425 8.53 -19.19 5.45
N LEU A 426 9.54 -20.07 5.56
CA LEU A 426 9.98 -20.99 4.50
C LEU A 426 8.83 -21.72 3.77
N PRO A 427 7.80 -22.28 4.45
CA PRO A 427 6.70 -22.96 3.76
C PRO A 427 5.88 -22.04 2.86
N TRP A 428 5.82 -20.73 3.13
CA TRP A 428 4.99 -19.76 2.41
C TRP A 428 5.76 -18.90 1.42
N ILE A 429 7.06 -19.16 1.25
CA ILE A 429 7.93 -18.44 0.33
C ILE A 429 8.13 -19.26 -0.94
N ASP A 430 7.83 -18.63 -2.07
CA ASP A 430 8.11 -19.17 -3.40
C ASP A 430 9.60 -18.94 -3.73
N LEU A 431 10.45 -19.83 -3.22
CA LEU A 431 11.87 -19.90 -3.60
C LEU A 431 11.97 -20.49 -5.01
N LYS A 432 12.95 -20.04 -5.81
CA LYS A 432 13.18 -20.57 -7.18
C LYS A 432 13.21 -22.11 -7.14
N ASP A 433 12.59 -22.72 -8.15
CA ASP A 433 12.38 -24.17 -8.29
C ASP A 433 13.58 -24.99 -7.81
N GLY A 434 13.40 -25.73 -6.69
CA GLY A 434 14.34 -26.74 -6.20
C GLY A 434 15.06 -26.43 -4.89
N GLU A 435 14.98 -25.22 -4.34
CA GLU A 435 15.71 -24.85 -3.10
C GLU A 435 14.89 -24.90 -1.81
N ASN A 436 13.56 -25.13 -1.89
CA ASN A 436 12.73 -25.18 -0.68
C ASN A 436 12.75 -26.59 -0.07
N PRO A 437 13.26 -26.78 1.18
CA PRO A 437 13.24 -28.08 1.85
C PRO A 437 11.83 -28.53 2.25
N LEU A 438 10.84 -27.64 2.16
CA LEU A 438 9.44 -27.89 2.51
C LEU A 438 8.52 -27.63 1.30
N PRO A 439 7.41 -28.37 1.17
CA PRO A 439 6.42 -28.12 0.12
C PRO A 439 5.83 -26.72 0.28
N TYR A 440 5.85 -25.95 -0.80
CA TYR A 440 5.26 -24.62 -0.85
C TYR A 440 3.77 -24.66 -0.48
N GLN A 441 3.38 -23.75 0.40
CA GLN A 441 2.02 -23.46 0.80
C GLN A 441 1.60 -22.10 0.26
N PRO A 442 0.45 -22.00 -0.43
CA PRO A 442 -0.09 -20.71 -0.85
C PRO A 442 -0.24 -19.77 0.36
N VAL A 443 0.08 -18.48 0.21
CA VAL A 443 -0.13 -17.49 1.28
C VAL A 443 -1.59 -17.48 1.78
N ASP A 444 -2.54 -17.74 0.87
CA ASP A 444 -3.97 -17.84 1.19
C ASP A 444 -4.32 -19.03 2.12
N SER A 445 -3.39 -19.96 2.34
CA SER A 445 -3.56 -21.07 3.29
C SER A 445 -3.34 -20.66 4.75
N VAL A 446 -2.78 -19.46 5.00
CA VAL A 446 -2.56 -18.96 6.35
C VAL A 446 -3.92 -18.58 6.96
N LEU A 447 -4.39 -19.40 7.89
CA LEU A 447 -5.65 -19.19 8.59
C LEU A 447 -5.40 -18.71 10.01
N LEU A 448 -6.15 -17.69 10.43
CA LEU A 448 -6.25 -17.28 11.82
C LEU A 448 -6.98 -18.38 12.61
N THR A 449 -6.32 -18.98 13.61
CA THR A 449 -6.88 -20.06 14.44
C THR A 449 -7.83 -19.51 15.51
N ARG A 450 -8.93 -18.90 15.08
CA ARG A 450 -9.92 -18.19 15.92
C ARG A 450 -10.32 -18.99 17.16
N SER A 451 -10.68 -20.27 17.01
CA SER A 451 -11.12 -21.11 18.13
C SER A 451 -10.05 -21.28 19.21
N SER A 452 -8.78 -21.45 18.82
CA SER A 452 -7.66 -21.56 19.76
C SER A 452 -7.43 -20.26 20.52
N HIS A 453 -7.51 -19.10 19.85
CA HIS A 453 -7.41 -17.80 20.51
C HIS A 453 -8.55 -17.58 21.51
N VAL A 454 -9.78 -17.91 21.14
CA VAL A 454 -10.94 -17.78 22.04
C VAL A 454 -10.79 -18.67 23.27
N ALA A 455 -10.37 -19.93 23.09
CA ALA A 455 -10.14 -20.86 24.20
C ALA A 455 -9.04 -20.39 25.16
N TYR A 456 -8.04 -19.66 24.67
CA TYR A 456 -7.00 -19.04 25.49
C TYR A 456 -7.50 -17.79 26.22
N LEU A 457 -8.28 -16.93 25.54
CA LEU A 457 -8.69 -15.62 26.04
C LEU A 457 -9.84 -15.69 27.04
N TYR A 458 -10.88 -16.49 26.75
CA TYR A 458 -12.11 -16.50 27.55
C TYR A 458 -11.88 -16.83 29.04
N PRO A 459 -11.03 -17.82 29.39
CA PRO A 459 -10.73 -18.13 30.79
C PRO A 459 -10.02 -16.99 31.53
N GLN A 460 -9.40 -16.02 30.86
CA GLN A 460 -8.70 -14.93 31.53
C GLN A 460 -9.66 -13.89 32.15
N LEU A 461 -10.92 -13.84 31.69
CA LEU A 461 -11.94 -12.95 32.28
C LEU A 461 -12.59 -13.54 33.54
N PHE A 462 -12.76 -14.86 33.59
CA PHE A 462 -13.63 -15.53 34.57
C PHE A 462 -12.99 -16.75 35.25
N GLY A 463 -11.75 -17.08 34.91
CA GLY A 463 -11.02 -18.23 35.43
C GLY A 463 -10.32 -17.94 36.75
N GLN A 464 -9.50 -18.90 37.18
CA GLN A 464 -8.72 -18.80 38.41
C GLN A 464 -7.76 -17.60 38.34
N PRO A 465 -7.46 -16.94 39.49
CA PRO A 465 -6.53 -15.82 39.54
C PRO A 465 -5.22 -16.19 38.85
N MET A 466 -4.70 -15.28 38.01
CA MET A 466 -3.41 -15.50 37.37
C MET A 466 -2.36 -15.78 38.46
N LYS A 467 -1.56 -16.83 38.30
CA LYS A 467 -0.45 -17.16 39.22
C LYS A 467 0.69 -16.13 39.20
N SER A 468 0.51 -15.03 38.47
CA SER A 468 1.50 -14.00 38.17
C SER A 468 1.19 -12.74 38.98
N THR A 469 1.72 -12.64 40.19
CA THR A 469 1.58 -11.46 41.06
C THR A 469 2.10 -10.17 40.42
N TRP A 470 3.05 -10.26 39.48
CA TRP A 470 3.57 -9.11 38.73
C TRP A 470 2.53 -8.44 37.81
N LEU A 471 1.40 -9.09 37.53
CA LEU A 471 0.28 -8.51 36.77
C LEU A 471 -0.82 -7.92 37.65
N ASP A 472 -0.68 -7.90 38.98
CA ASP A 472 -1.76 -7.43 39.86
C ASP A 472 -2.09 -5.94 39.65
N SER A 473 -1.10 -5.11 39.33
CA SER A 473 -1.31 -3.70 38.93
C SER A 473 -1.71 -3.52 37.46
N TYR A 474 -1.78 -4.61 36.69
CA TYR A 474 -2.12 -4.62 35.27
C TYR A 474 -3.46 -5.31 34.98
N ARG A 475 -4.26 -5.65 36.01
CA ARG A 475 -5.53 -6.38 35.80
C ARG A 475 -6.50 -5.58 34.92
N SER A 476 -6.55 -4.25 35.07
CA SER A 476 -7.30 -3.35 34.18
C SER A 476 -6.88 -3.51 32.70
N LEU A 477 -5.58 -3.56 32.40
CA LEU A 477 -5.05 -3.75 31.04
C LEU A 477 -5.33 -5.16 30.52
N VAL A 478 -5.12 -6.20 31.33
CA VAL A 478 -5.44 -7.59 30.95
C VAL A 478 -6.92 -7.69 30.57
N PHE A 479 -7.80 -7.07 31.35
CA PHE A 479 -9.23 -7.01 31.06
C PHE A 479 -9.49 -6.37 29.69
N GLN A 480 -8.89 -5.21 29.43
CA GLN A 480 -9.03 -4.50 28.16
C GLN A 480 -8.48 -5.30 26.97
N TRP A 481 -7.29 -5.91 27.09
CA TRP A 481 -6.69 -6.73 26.04
C TRP A 481 -7.58 -7.92 25.69
N VAL A 482 -8.12 -8.59 26.70
CA VAL A 482 -8.97 -9.77 26.48
C VAL A 482 -10.31 -9.37 25.86
N CYS A 483 -10.99 -8.35 26.39
CA CYS A 483 -12.22 -7.83 25.80
C CYS A 483 -12.00 -7.35 24.36
N GLY A 484 -10.93 -6.58 24.11
CA GLY A 484 -10.58 -6.08 22.77
C GLY A 484 -10.27 -7.21 21.79
N ALA A 485 -9.49 -8.21 22.19
CA ALA A 485 -9.18 -9.35 21.36
C ALA A 485 -10.44 -10.18 21.03
N LEU A 486 -11.33 -10.42 22.01
CA LEU A 486 -12.60 -11.10 21.76
C LEU A 486 -13.50 -10.29 20.82
N SER A 487 -13.53 -8.96 20.95
CA SER A 487 -14.27 -8.08 20.06
C SER A 487 -13.74 -8.12 18.62
N ILE A 488 -12.41 -8.05 18.42
CA ILE A 488 -11.79 -8.17 17.09
C ILE A 488 -12.06 -9.56 16.49
N LEU A 489 -12.05 -10.59 17.33
CA LEU A 489 -12.45 -11.94 16.96
C LEU A 489 -13.96 -12.06 16.80
N GLY A 490 -14.78 -11.01 16.93
CA GLY A 490 -16.25 -11.08 16.76
C GLY A 490 -16.93 -12.06 17.70
N VAL A 491 -16.43 -12.24 18.93
CA VAL A 491 -17.01 -13.06 19.98
C VAL A 491 -17.65 -12.16 21.02
N LYS A 492 -18.97 -12.30 21.20
CA LYS A 492 -19.72 -11.58 22.23
C LYS A 492 -19.64 -12.34 23.56
N ILE A 493 -19.38 -11.61 24.64
CA ILE A 493 -19.46 -12.14 26.00
C ILE A 493 -20.94 -12.41 26.32
N LYS A 494 -21.22 -13.51 27.01
CA LYS A 494 -22.60 -13.88 27.33
C LYS A 494 -23.24 -12.83 28.26
N PRO A 495 -24.55 -12.52 28.11
CA PRO A 495 -25.20 -11.48 28.92
C PRO A 495 -25.07 -11.68 30.44
N ASN A 496 -25.12 -12.93 30.91
CA ASN A 496 -24.97 -13.28 32.33
C ASN A 496 -23.55 -13.04 32.88
N GLU A 497 -22.54 -13.03 32.02
CA GLU A 497 -21.12 -12.84 32.36
C GLU A 497 -20.68 -11.38 32.13
N GLN A 498 -21.31 -10.67 31.19
CA GLN A 498 -21.13 -9.25 30.91
C GLN A 498 -21.33 -8.38 32.16
N SER A 499 -22.38 -8.63 32.96
CA SER A 499 -22.63 -7.89 34.19
C SER A 499 -21.52 -8.09 35.24
N LYS A 500 -20.96 -9.30 35.35
CA LYS A 500 -19.85 -9.60 36.26
C LYS A 500 -18.56 -8.92 35.80
N ALA A 501 -18.33 -8.89 34.48
CA ALA A 501 -17.23 -8.18 33.87
C ALA A 501 -17.28 -6.68 34.18
N ILE A 502 -18.45 -6.06 33.97
CA ILE A 502 -18.68 -4.64 34.30
C ILE A 502 -18.46 -4.41 35.80
N GLN A 503 -19.02 -5.25 36.68
CA GLN A 503 -18.83 -5.13 38.12
C GLN A 503 -17.34 -5.19 38.52
N THR A 504 -16.57 -6.08 37.89
CA THR A 504 -15.13 -6.20 38.13
C THR A 504 -14.40 -4.92 37.74
N VAL A 505 -14.64 -4.39 36.53
CA VAL A 505 -14.02 -3.13 36.08
C VAL A 505 -14.41 -1.97 36.98
N MET A 506 -15.69 -1.90 37.38
CA MET A 506 -16.19 -0.86 38.29
C MET A 506 -15.57 -0.92 39.69
N SER A 507 -15.13 -2.10 40.14
CA SER A 507 -14.41 -2.24 41.43
C SER A 507 -13.01 -1.61 41.43
N PHE A 508 -12.49 -1.24 40.25
CA PHE A 508 -11.19 -0.59 40.11
C PHE A 508 -11.30 0.94 40.17
N GLN A 509 -12.53 1.50 40.17
CA GLN A 509 -12.74 2.94 40.24
C GLN A 509 -12.24 3.48 41.59
N HIS A 510 -11.38 4.50 41.53
CA HIS A 510 -10.80 5.09 42.72
C HIS A 510 -11.75 6.14 43.33
N PRO A 511 -11.90 6.23 44.67
CA PRO A 511 -12.85 7.15 45.30
C PRO A 511 -12.61 8.64 45.02
N GLN A 512 -11.38 9.01 44.64
CA GLN A 512 -10.98 10.38 44.30
C GLN A 512 -10.95 10.66 42.79
N GLY A 513 -11.39 9.72 41.95
CA GLY A 513 -11.42 9.87 40.49
C GLY A 513 -10.41 8.97 39.77
N GLY A 514 -10.77 8.56 38.54
CA GLY A 514 -9.98 7.61 37.74
C GLY A 514 -10.17 6.15 38.16
N PHE A 515 -9.41 5.24 37.52
CA PHE A 515 -9.37 3.82 37.83
C PHE A 515 -7.93 3.36 38.12
N GLY A 516 -7.80 2.39 39.02
CA GLY A 516 -6.53 1.74 39.34
C GLY A 516 -6.31 0.43 38.58
N GLY A 517 -5.14 -0.17 38.78
CA GLY A 517 -4.77 -1.46 38.19
C GLY A 517 -5.62 -2.64 38.68
N GLY A 518 -6.20 -2.50 39.87
CA GLY A 518 -7.09 -3.45 40.54
C GLY A 518 -7.80 -2.78 41.73
N PRO A 519 -8.63 -3.50 42.50
CA PRO A 519 -9.39 -2.93 43.60
C PRO A 519 -8.47 -2.37 44.69
N GLY A 520 -8.74 -1.14 45.14
CA GLY A 520 -7.96 -0.48 46.19
C GLY A 520 -6.60 0.08 45.77
N GLN A 521 -6.22 -0.07 44.49
CA GLN A 521 -5.01 0.55 43.97
C GLN A 521 -5.25 2.03 43.59
N ILE A 522 -4.18 2.83 43.59
CA ILE A 522 -4.23 4.24 43.19
C ILE A 522 -4.75 4.40 41.77
N ALA A 523 -5.41 5.53 41.49
CA ALA A 523 -5.81 5.88 40.14
C ALA A 523 -4.59 6.11 39.23
N HIS A 524 -4.68 5.64 37.99
CA HIS A 524 -3.62 5.73 37.00
C HIS A 524 -4.20 5.94 35.60
N LEU A 525 -3.59 6.77 34.76
CA LEU A 525 -4.13 7.14 33.44
C LEU A 525 -4.27 5.93 32.52
N THR A 526 -3.24 5.07 32.42
CA THR A 526 -3.34 3.81 31.65
C THR A 526 -4.47 2.90 32.13
N SER A 527 -4.64 2.73 33.44
CA SER A 527 -5.73 1.92 34.00
C SER A 527 -7.10 2.55 33.73
N THR A 528 -7.21 3.87 33.85
CA THR A 528 -8.41 4.64 33.52
C THR A 528 -8.80 4.44 32.06
N PHE A 529 -7.85 4.60 31.13
CA PHE A 529 -8.05 4.30 29.71
C PHE A 529 -8.51 2.85 29.49
N ALA A 530 -7.81 1.89 30.08
CA ALA A 530 -8.11 0.46 29.92
C ALA A 530 -9.52 0.12 30.41
N CYS A 531 -9.91 0.62 31.59
CA CYS A 531 -11.24 0.42 32.16
C CYS A 531 -12.34 1.04 31.30
N ILE A 532 -12.18 2.28 30.84
CA ILE A 532 -13.17 2.95 29.98
C ILE A 532 -13.29 2.24 28.62
N ALA A 533 -12.18 1.84 28.00
CA ALA A 533 -12.19 1.08 26.75
C ALA A 533 -12.85 -0.29 26.92
N ALA A 534 -12.57 -1.00 28.01
CA ALA A 534 -13.20 -2.28 28.33
C ALA A 534 -14.72 -2.11 28.54
N LEU A 535 -15.15 -1.08 29.27
CA LEU A 535 -16.57 -0.78 29.47
C LEU A 535 -17.28 -0.46 28.15
N ALA A 536 -16.65 0.32 27.26
CA ALA A 536 -17.21 0.63 25.95
C ALA A 536 -17.44 -0.64 25.11
N ILE A 537 -16.47 -1.58 25.12
CA ILE A 537 -16.61 -2.87 24.44
C ILE A 537 -17.68 -3.73 25.10
N LEU A 538 -17.71 -3.77 26.43
CA LEU A 538 -18.70 -4.54 27.18
C LEU A 538 -20.12 -4.01 26.97
N LEU A 539 -20.30 -2.72 26.74
CA LEU A 539 -21.61 -2.11 26.53
C LEU A 539 -22.08 -2.16 25.07
N ASP A 540 -21.25 -2.66 24.14
CA ASP A 540 -21.60 -2.75 22.73
C ASP A 540 -22.82 -3.66 22.50
N GLY A 541 -23.87 -3.09 21.89
CA GLY A 541 -25.15 -3.75 21.65
C GLY A 541 -26.04 -3.95 22.89
N ALA A 542 -25.74 -3.29 24.02
CA ALA A 542 -26.62 -3.27 25.19
C ALA A 542 -27.73 -2.22 25.06
N ASP A 543 -28.80 -2.37 25.84
CA ASP A 543 -29.92 -1.42 25.85
C ASP A 543 -29.51 -0.06 26.42
N GLN A 544 -30.11 1.01 25.90
CA GLN A 544 -29.77 2.39 26.29
C GLN A 544 -29.95 2.65 27.79
N SER A 545 -30.93 2.00 28.44
CA SER A 545 -31.12 2.09 29.89
C SER A 545 -29.93 1.53 30.66
N PHE A 546 -29.43 0.36 30.27
CA PHE A 546 -28.29 -0.31 30.89
C PHE A 546 -26.98 0.46 30.66
N ILE A 547 -26.81 1.05 29.47
CA ILE A 547 -25.71 1.96 29.16
C ILE A 547 -25.74 3.17 30.11
N ASN A 548 -26.91 3.82 30.22
CA ASN A 548 -27.07 5.00 31.06
C ASN A 548 -26.82 4.68 32.54
N GLU A 549 -27.32 3.55 33.04
CA GLU A 549 -27.08 3.08 34.40
C GLU A 549 -25.59 2.85 34.68
N THR A 550 -24.89 2.18 33.77
CA THR A 550 -23.46 1.90 33.92
C THR A 550 -22.64 3.19 33.88
N CYS A 551 -22.93 4.08 32.93
CA CYS A 551 -22.27 5.38 32.81
C CYS A 551 -22.52 6.29 34.01
N ALA A 552 -23.71 6.24 34.62
CA ALA A 552 -24.04 7.02 35.82
C ALA A 552 -23.21 6.63 37.05
N ARG A 553 -22.68 5.39 37.08
CA ARG A 553 -21.81 4.91 38.16
C ARG A 553 -20.36 5.39 38.01
N ILE A 554 -19.99 5.98 36.87
CA ILE A 554 -18.66 6.56 36.64
C ILE A 554 -18.68 8.00 37.15
N ASP A 555 -17.85 8.30 38.16
CA ASP A 555 -17.73 9.66 38.71
C ASP A 555 -16.89 10.54 37.76
N ARG A 556 -17.55 11.02 36.70
CA ARG A 556 -16.93 11.84 35.66
C ARG A 556 -16.37 13.15 36.20
N LYS A 557 -16.98 13.72 37.24
CA LYS A 557 -16.53 14.97 37.86
C LYS A 557 -15.20 14.74 38.58
N LYS A 558 -15.13 13.76 39.47
CA LYS A 558 -13.87 13.44 40.16
C LYS A 558 -12.80 12.96 39.21
N MET A 559 -13.14 12.18 38.19
CA MET A 559 -12.18 11.77 37.16
C MET A 559 -11.58 12.99 36.44
N TYR A 560 -12.39 13.98 36.08
CA TYR A 560 -11.90 15.21 35.47
C TYR A 560 -11.02 16.03 36.41
N GLU A 561 -11.44 16.22 37.66
CA GLU A 561 -10.67 16.93 38.70
C GLU A 561 -9.32 16.26 38.95
N TRP A 562 -9.31 14.93 39.06
CA TRP A 562 -8.09 14.13 39.18
C TRP A 562 -7.20 14.22 37.93
N MET A 563 -7.75 14.12 36.72
CA MET A 563 -6.96 14.29 35.49
C MET A 563 -6.34 15.69 35.41
N LEU A 564 -7.05 16.73 35.86
CA LEU A 564 -6.51 18.09 35.92
C LEU A 564 -5.40 18.23 36.96
N SER A 565 -5.48 17.54 38.10
CA SER A 565 -4.38 17.56 39.09
C SER A 565 -3.09 16.94 38.56
N LEU A 566 -3.18 16.09 37.53
CA LEU A 566 -2.02 15.50 36.85
C LEU A 566 -1.42 16.40 35.76
N LYS A 567 -2.13 17.47 35.35
CA LYS A 567 -1.69 18.37 34.29
C LYS A 567 -0.53 19.23 34.76
N THR A 568 0.56 19.24 33.99
CA THR A 568 1.71 20.07 34.29
C THR A 568 1.68 21.39 33.48
N PRO A 569 2.47 22.42 33.89
CA PRO A 569 2.50 23.71 33.19
C PRO A 569 2.94 23.64 31.73
N ASN A 570 3.72 22.63 31.34
CA ASN A 570 4.18 22.47 29.95
C ASN A 570 3.14 21.78 29.03
N GLY A 571 1.98 21.43 29.59
CA GLY A 571 0.87 20.80 28.86
C GLY A 571 0.80 19.27 28.95
N SER A 572 1.86 18.61 29.42
CA SER A 572 1.89 17.16 29.66
C SER A 572 1.05 16.75 30.88
N PHE A 573 0.88 15.44 31.06
CA PHE A 573 0.18 14.84 32.20
C PHE A 573 1.08 13.80 32.85
N ALA A 574 1.12 13.78 34.19
CA ALA A 574 1.70 12.66 34.92
C ALA A 574 0.77 11.45 34.87
N MET A 575 1.31 10.24 34.87
CA MET A 575 0.52 9.00 34.78
C MET A 575 -0.36 8.75 36.02
N HIS A 576 0.09 9.22 37.18
CA HIS A 576 -0.61 9.24 38.45
C HIS A 576 0.04 10.30 39.35
N GLN A 577 -0.48 10.49 40.57
CA GLN A 577 0.14 11.40 41.54
C GLN A 577 1.60 10.99 41.77
N ASP A 578 2.53 11.92 41.56
CA ASP A 578 3.99 11.72 41.66
C ASP A 578 4.56 10.66 40.68
N GLY A 579 3.82 10.35 39.62
CA GLY A 579 4.20 9.40 38.57
C GLY A 579 5.10 10.00 37.49
N ASP A 580 5.49 9.15 36.55
CA ASP A 580 6.23 9.54 35.36
C ASP A 580 5.36 10.37 34.39
N ILE A 581 6.05 11.11 33.52
CA ILE A 581 5.44 11.98 32.51
C ILE A 581 6.00 11.57 31.16
N ASP A 582 5.12 11.13 30.26
CA ASP A 582 5.44 10.86 28.87
C ASP A 582 4.15 10.95 28.01
N VAL A 583 4.16 10.32 26.84
CA VAL A 583 3.10 10.46 25.82
C VAL A 583 1.97 9.42 25.97
N ARG A 584 2.13 8.41 26.83
CA ARG A 584 1.09 7.41 27.13
C ARG A 584 -0.13 8.05 27.78
#